data_AF-R5CWR8-F1
#
_entry.id   AF-R5CWR8-F1
#
_cell.length_a   1.000
_cell.length_b   1.000
_cell.length_c   1.000
_cell.angle_alpha   90.00
_cell.angle_beta   90.00
_cell.angle_gamma   90.00
#
_symmetry.space_group_name_H-M   'P 1'
#
loop_
_entity.id
_entity.type
_entity.pdbx_description
1 polymer ?
#
loop_
_entity_poly.entity_id
_entity_poly.type
_entity_poly.pdbx_seq_one_letter_code
_entity_poly.pdbx_strand_id
1 'polypeptide(L)'
;MKSTFSVIFYLKRQATVPKPMPTADNTPKIRHFDFYTDEFHHYPVDIPQNCLDVIDKNIALNADNVFARIGDVQKTAILLFAEYIDAATTIAAQSGGGGDGATSGWGRDKDEDELSWAYRCAMMANRLCRPRKKQGYGR
;
A
#
# COMPACT_ATOMS: atom_id res chain seq x y z
N MET A 1 -45.68 21.77 -63.85
CA MET A 1 -44.70 20.87 -64.47
C MET A 1 -43.30 21.40 -64.16
N LYS A 2 -42.46 20.57 -63.50
CA LYS A 2 -40.99 20.65 -63.37
C LYS A 2 -40.46 21.79 -62.44
N SER A 3 -39.90 21.48 -61.25
CA SER A 3 -38.52 20.96 -60.99
C SER A 3 -37.50 22.12 -61.18
N THR A 4 -36.57 22.52 -60.30
CA THR A 4 -35.85 21.86 -59.18
C THR A 4 -34.81 22.84 -58.58
N PHE A 5 -34.45 22.67 -57.29
CA PHE A 5 -33.18 23.04 -56.59
C PHE A 5 -32.91 24.54 -56.34
N SER A 6 -32.39 24.98 -55.18
CA SER A 6 -31.31 24.41 -54.38
C SER A 6 -31.21 25.05 -52.97
N VAL A 7 -30.55 24.33 -52.04
CA VAL A 7 -29.94 24.75 -50.74
C VAL A 7 -30.88 25.29 -49.65
N ILE A 8 -31.36 24.53 -48.65
CA ILE A 8 -30.68 23.84 -47.50
C ILE A 8 -29.79 24.79 -46.68
N PHE A 9 -29.87 24.65 -45.34
CA PHE A 9 -28.99 25.16 -44.26
C PHE A 9 -29.41 26.54 -43.71
N TYR A 10 -29.73 26.80 -42.44
CA TYR A 10 -29.42 26.20 -41.14
C TYR A 10 -30.51 26.63 -40.13
N LEU A 11 -31.11 25.68 -39.40
CA LEU A 11 -31.28 25.82 -37.94
C LEU A 11 -31.71 24.49 -37.31
N LYS A 12 -30.86 23.45 -37.40
CA LYS A 12 -30.97 22.30 -36.52
C LYS A 12 -30.18 22.62 -35.25
N ARG A 13 -30.89 23.09 -34.22
CA ARG A 13 -30.35 23.20 -32.85
C ARG A 13 -29.75 21.85 -32.48
N GLN A 14 -28.43 21.81 -32.29
CA GLN A 14 -27.74 20.65 -31.75
C GLN A 14 -28.11 20.57 -30.27
N ALA A 15 -28.82 19.50 -29.89
CA ALA A 15 -28.89 19.09 -28.50
C ALA A 15 -27.48 18.65 -28.10
N THR A 16 -26.91 19.32 -27.10
CA THR A 16 -25.64 18.94 -26.50
C THR A 16 -25.80 17.58 -25.83
N VAL A 17 -25.21 16.54 -26.42
CA VAL A 17 -25.05 15.24 -25.77
C VAL A 17 -24.10 15.46 -24.57
N PRO A 18 -24.46 15.08 -23.33
CA PRO A 18 -23.51 15.16 -22.22
C PRO A 18 -22.33 14.24 -22.54
N LYS A 19 -21.11 14.79 -22.47
CA LYS A 19 -19.87 13.99 -22.52
C LYS A 19 -20.00 12.88 -21.47
N PRO A 20 -19.72 11.61 -21.81
CA PRO A 20 -19.57 10.60 -20.78
C PRO A 20 -18.48 11.08 -19.83
N MET A 21 -18.83 11.26 -18.56
CA MET A 21 -17.84 11.45 -17.51
C MET A 21 -16.84 10.29 -17.62
N PRO A 22 -15.54 10.52 -17.45
CA PRO A 22 -14.64 9.40 -17.24
C PRO A 22 -15.13 8.71 -15.98
N THR A 23 -15.79 7.56 -16.15
CA THR A 23 -15.91 6.59 -15.08
C THR A 23 -14.47 6.23 -14.75
N ALA A 24 -13.94 6.83 -13.68
CA ALA A 24 -12.72 6.34 -13.08
C ALA A 24 -12.92 4.83 -12.93
N ASP A 25 -12.05 4.05 -13.57
CA ASP A 25 -12.05 2.60 -13.41
C ASP A 25 -11.83 2.32 -11.92
N ASN A 26 -12.94 2.24 -11.17
CA ASN A 26 -12.98 2.01 -9.73
C ASN A 26 -12.78 0.52 -9.40
N THR A 27 -12.26 -0.26 -10.36
CA THR A 27 -11.84 -1.62 -10.09
C THR A 27 -10.62 -1.56 -9.17
N PRO A 28 -10.66 -2.20 -7.98
CA PRO A 28 -9.51 -2.28 -7.11
C PRO A 28 -8.39 -2.97 -7.88
N LYS A 29 -7.32 -2.23 -8.19
CA LYS A 29 -6.14 -2.82 -8.79
C LYS A 29 -5.42 -3.60 -7.70
N ILE A 30 -5.60 -4.91 -7.66
CA ILE A 30 -4.92 -5.78 -6.70
C ILE A 30 -3.50 -6.04 -7.17
N ARG A 31 -2.55 -5.98 -6.24
CA ARG A 31 -1.13 -6.29 -6.43
C ARG A 31 -0.83 -7.57 -5.66
N HIS A 32 -0.23 -8.52 -6.35
CA HIS A 32 0.22 -9.78 -5.75
C HIS A 32 1.70 -9.70 -5.41
N PHE A 33 2.06 -10.12 -4.20
CA PHE A 33 3.42 -10.22 -3.72
C PHE A 33 3.67 -11.59 -3.10
N ASP A 34 4.86 -12.11 -3.37
CA ASP A 34 5.33 -13.38 -2.84
C ASP A 34 6.58 -13.11 -1.99
N PHE A 35 6.42 -13.19 -0.67
CA PHE A 35 7.53 -12.98 0.26
C PHE A 35 8.08 -14.29 0.78
N TYR A 36 9.37 -14.28 1.07
CA TYR A 36 10.12 -15.45 1.53
C TYR A 36 10.99 -15.03 2.72
N THR A 37 10.90 -15.76 3.84
CA THR A 37 11.83 -15.59 4.95
C THR A 37 13.00 -16.57 4.85
N ASP A 38 12.79 -17.73 4.21
CA ASP A 38 13.78 -18.75 3.85
C ASP A 38 13.27 -19.59 2.66
N GLU A 39 13.91 -20.73 2.38
CA GLU A 39 13.57 -21.62 1.26
C GLU A 39 12.22 -22.34 1.40
N PHE A 40 11.67 -22.44 2.61
CA PHE A 40 10.47 -23.22 2.91
C PHE A 40 9.26 -22.37 3.33
N HIS A 41 9.50 -21.12 3.74
CA HIS A 41 8.45 -20.22 4.23
C HIS A 41 8.08 -19.18 3.18
N HIS A 42 6.95 -19.43 2.51
CA HIS A 42 6.38 -18.58 1.48
C HIS A 42 5.09 -17.89 1.95
N TYR A 43 4.98 -16.58 1.71
CA TYR A 43 3.89 -15.72 2.16
C TYR A 43 3.31 -14.94 0.98
N PRO A 44 2.27 -15.47 0.31
CA PRO A 44 1.56 -14.74 -0.73
C PRO A 44 0.66 -13.67 -0.09
N VAL A 45 0.68 -12.46 -0.66
CA VAL A 45 -0.08 -11.30 -0.20
C VAL A 45 -0.73 -10.60 -1.38
N ASP A 46 -2.05 -10.45 -1.30
CA ASP A 46 -2.82 -9.57 -2.17
C ASP A 46 -3.12 -8.25 -1.46
N ILE A 47 -2.72 -7.14 -2.07
CA ILE A 47 -2.97 -5.80 -1.53
C ILE A 47 -3.58 -4.88 -2.61
N PRO A 48 -4.66 -4.14 -2.28
CA PRO A 48 -5.17 -3.09 -3.15
C PRO A 48 -4.12 -1.99 -3.41
N GLN A 49 -4.01 -1.51 -4.66
CA GLN A 49 -3.03 -0.50 -5.05
C GLN A 49 -3.14 0.80 -4.23
N ASN A 50 -4.36 1.23 -3.89
CA ASN A 50 -4.58 2.39 -3.02
C ASN A 50 -3.99 2.21 -1.62
N CYS A 51 -4.05 1.00 -1.06
CA CYS A 51 -3.43 0.66 0.22
C CYS A 51 -1.90 0.64 0.10
N LEU A 52 -1.38 0.06 -0.98
CA LEU A 52 0.05 0.06 -1.28
C LEU A 52 0.58 1.49 -1.43
N ASP A 53 -0.15 2.38 -2.12
CA ASP A 53 0.21 3.78 -2.27
C ASP A 53 0.25 4.51 -0.91
N VAL A 54 -0.67 4.18 0.01
CA VAL A 54 -0.65 4.71 1.38
C VAL A 54 0.57 4.19 2.13
N ILE A 55 0.92 2.91 2.01
CA ILE A 55 2.12 2.35 2.63
C ILE A 55 3.36 3.08 2.12
N ASP A 56 3.54 3.14 0.79
CA ASP A 56 4.73 3.70 0.15
C ASP A 56 4.94 5.18 0.47
N LYS A 57 3.85 5.94 0.64
CA LYS A 57 3.91 7.35 1.04
C LYS A 57 4.31 7.57 2.51
N ASN A 58 4.07 6.58 3.37
CA ASN A 58 4.22 6.74 4.83
C ASN A 58 5.36 5.92 5.42
N ILE A 59 5.99 5.03 4.64
CA ILE A 59 7.24 4.39 5.06
C ILE A 59 8.40 5.40 5.01
N ALA A 60 9.31 5.26 5.96
CA ALA A 60 10.48 6.12 6.07
C ALA A 60 11.69 5.30 6.49
N LEU A 61 12.82 5.54 5.84
CA LEU A 61 14.09 4.99 6.27
C LEU A 61 14.67 5.89 7.37
N ASN A 62 15.11 5.28 8.48
CA ASN A 62 15.90 6.01 9.46
C ASN A 62 17.34 6.16 8.90
N ALA A 63 17.82 7.40 8.76
CA ALA A 63 19.14 7.70 8.20
C ALA A 63 20.30 7.03 8.96
N ASP A 64 20.09 6.72 10.24
CA ASP A 64 21.08 6.06 11.10
C ASP A 64 21.10 4.54 10.94
N ASN A 65 20.15 3.94 10.19
CA ASN A 65 20.11 2.51 9.95
C ASN A 65 20.83 2.15 8.64
N VAL A 66 22.11 1.78 8.74
CA VAL A 66 22.92 1.36 7.58
C VAL A 66 22.47 -0.01 7.03
N PHE A 67 21.75 -0.82 7.83
CA PHE A 67 21.35 -2.17 7.46
C PHE A 67 19.95 -2.24 6.85
N ALA A 68 19.01 -1.40 7.29
CA ALA A 68 17.68 -1.39 6.71
C ALA A 68 17.68 -0.75 5.33
N ARG A 69 17.02 -1.42 4.38
CA ARG A 69 16.64 -0.82 3.10
C ARG A 69 15.18 -0.40 3.16
N ILE A 70 14.82 0.63 2.40
CA ILE A 70 13.43 1.09 2.32
C ILE A 70 12.49 -0.04 1.85
N GLY A 71 13.00 -0.93 0.99
CA GLY A 71 12.29 -2.12 0.55
C GLY A 71 12.01 -3.13 1.68
N ASP A 72 12.84 -3.21 2.71
CA ASP A 72 12.57 -4.11 3.84
C ASP A 72 11.48 -3.53 4.76
N VAL A 73 11.46 -2.19 4.92
CA VAL A 73 10.36 -1.49 5.60
C VAL A 73 9.05 -1.69 4.85
N GLN A 74 9.07 -1.58 3.52
CA GLN A 74 7.91 -1.83 2.68
C GLN A 74 7.41 -3.28 2.81
N LYS A 75 8.30 -4.28 2.68
CA LYS A 75 7.96 -5.71 2.88
C LYS A 75 7.33 -5.96 4.24
N THR A 76 7.94 -5.39 5.29
CA THR A 76 7.41 -5.48 6.66
C THR A 76 6.00 -4.90 6.75
N ALA A 77 5.74 -3.73 6.15
CA ALA A 77 4.41 -3.12 6.15
C ALA A 77 3.37 -3.97 5.40
N ILE A 78 3.73 -4.56 4.26
CA ILE A 78 2.83 -5.41 3.47
C ILE A 78 2.52 -6.72 4.22
N LEU A 79 3.51 -7.33 4.86
CA LEU A 79 3.29 -8.51 5.70
C LEU A 79 2.42 -8.21 6.93
N LEU A 80 2.61 -7.05 7.57
CA LEU A 80 1.72 -6.60 8.65
C LEU A 80 0.29 -6.39 8.16
N PHE A 81 0.12 -5.83 6.95
CA PHE A 81 -1.21 -5.63 6.36
C PHE A 81 -1.95 -6.95 6.15
N ALA A 82 -1.22 -8.01 5.78
CA ALA A 82 -1.73 -9.38 5.63
C ALA A 82 -1.78 -10.18 6.95
N GLU A 83 -1.49 -9.54 8.08
CA GLU A 83 -1.46 -10.16 9.42
C GLU A 83 -0.43 -11.30 9.57
N TYR A 84 0.57 -11.38 8.69
CA TYR A 84 1.72 -12.27 8.84
C TYR A 84 2.76 -11.66 9.80
N ILE A 85 2.36 -11.54 11.08
CA ILE A 85 3.12 -10.84 12.12
C ILE A 85 4.53 -11.43 12.30
N ASP A 86 4.66 -12.75 12.41
CA ASP A 86 5.94 -13.41 12.65
C ASP A 86 6.92 -13.21 11.48
N ALA A 87 6.41 -13.29 10.24
CA ALA A 87 7.18 -13.03 9.03
C ALA A 87 7.64 -11.58 8.97
N ALA A 88 6.75 -10.63 9.28
CA ALA A 88 7.07 -9.21 9.33
C ALA A 88 8.17 -8.92 10.37
N THR A 89 8.07 -9.51 11.57
CA THR A 89 9.10 -9.35 12.61
C THR A 89 10.43 -9.98 12.21
N THR A 90 10.40 -11.11 11.48
CA THR A 90 11.60 -11.77 10.97
C THR A 90 12.33 -10.88 9.96
N ILE A 91 11.62 -10.30 8.99
CA ILE A 91 12.21 -9.36 8.02
C ILE A 91 12.74 -8.12 8.74
N ALA A 92 11.98 -7.54 9.67
CA ALA A 92 12.43 -6.37 10.42
C ALA A 92 13.69 -6.64 11.25
N ALA A 93 13.80 -7.83 11.85
CA ALA A 93 15.00 -8.26 12.58
C ALA A 93 16.21 -8.43 11.66
N GLN A 94 16.02 -8.99 10.46
CA GLN A 94 17.07 -9.11 9.44
C GLN A 94 17.61 -7.74 8.99
N SER A 95 16.78 -6.70 9.00
CA SER A 95 17.17 -5.31 8.69
C SER A 95 17.87 -4.57 9.86
N GLY A 96 18.28 -5.27 10.91
CA GLY A 96 18.92 -4.69 12.10
C GLY A 96 17.94 -4.07 13.11
N GLY A 97 16.64 -4.33 12.94
CA GLY A 97 15.59 -3.92 13.86
C GLY A 97 15.47 -4.82 15.10
N GLY A 98 14.68 -4.37 16.08
CA GLY A 98 14.33 -5.17 17.26
C GLY A 98 12.96 -5.81 17.06
N GLY A 99 12.92 -7.01 16.47
CA GLY A 99 11.68 -7.74 16.18
C GLY A 99 10.87 -8.19 17.41
N ASP A 100 11.43 -8.09 18.61
CA ASP A 100 10.82 -8.64 19.84
C ASP A 100 9.87 -7.66 20.53
N GLY A 101 8.63 -8.12 20.73
CA GLY A 101 7.68 -7.57 21.71
C GLY A 101 6.86 -6.35 21.30
N ALA A 102 7.08 -5.78 20.11
CA ALA A 102 6.31 -4.62 19.63
C ALA A 102 4.91 -4.97 19.09
N THR A 103 4.65 -6.26 18.85
CA THR A 103 3.44 -6.76 18.17
C THR A 103 2.48 -7.53 19.09
N SER A 104 2.79 -7.65 20.39
CA SER A 104 1.88 -8.31 21.33
C SER A 104 0.54 -7.54 21.41
N GLY A 105 -0.55 -8.18 20.99
CA GLY A 105 -1.87 -7.55 20.90
C GLY A 105 -2.04 -6.60 19.70
N TRP A 106 -1.11 -6.59 18.75
CA TRP A 106 -1.25 -5.87 17.49
C TRP A 106 -2.10 -6.68 16.50
N GLY A 107 -3.02 -6.01 15.80
CA GLY A 107 -3.90 -6.59 14.81
C GLY A 107 -4.83 -5.54 14.24
N ARG A 108 -5.62 -5.93 13.23
CA ARG A 108 -6.60 -5.05 12.60
C ARG A 108 -7.87 -4.94 13.47
N ASP A 109 -8.37 -3.72 13.65
CA ASP A 109 -9.65 -3.52 14.31
C ASP A 109 -10.82 -3.84 13.37
N LYS A 110 -11.90 -4.45 13.89
CA LYS A 110 -13.03 -4.93 13.06
C LYS A 110 -13.74 -3.84 12.24
N ASP A 111 -13.69 -2.59 12.71
CA ASP A 111 -14.38 -1.46 12.09
C ASP A 111 -13.38 -0.53 11.35
N GLU A 112 -12.11 -0.93 11.23
CA GLU A 112 -11.05 -0.12 10.62
C GLU A 112 -11.03 -0.27 9.10
N ASP A 113 -11.11 0.88 8.42
CA ASP A 113 -11.03 0.94 6.97
C ASP A 113 -9.65 0.51 6.46
N GLU A 114 -9.59 0.01 5.23
CA GLU A 114 -8.37 -0.56 4.67
C GLU A 114 -7.23 0.46 4.55
N LEU A 115 -7.54 1.74 4.30
CA LEU A 115 -6.53 2.79 4.14
C LEU A 115 -5.92 3.17 5.49
N SER A 116 -6.75 3.31 6.54
CA SER A 116 -6.29 3.52 7.91
C SER A 116 -5.47 2.33 8.42
N TRP A 117 -5.90 1.10 8.09
CA TRP A 117 -5.15 -0.10 8.41
C TRP A 117 -3.78 -0.11 7.72
N ALA A 118 -3.72 0.20 6.41
CA ALA A 118 -2.49 0.32 5.64
C ALA A 118 -1.54 1.39 6.21
N TYR A 119 -2.10 2.53 6.62
CA TYR A 119 -1.33 3.59 7.28
C TYR A 119 -0.71 3.12 8.59
N ARG A 120 -1.48 2.46 9.46
CA ARG A 120 -0.95 1.87 10.70
C ARG A 120 0.13 0.84 10.46
N CYS A 121 -0.01 0.01 9.43
CA CYS A 121 1.01 -0.96 9.04
C CYS A 121 2.32 -0.27 8.65
N ALA A 122 2.26 0.81 7.88
CA ALA A 122 3.45 1.60 7.53
C ALA A 122 4.12 2.20 8.77
N MET A 123 3.34 2.78 9.69
CA MET A 123 3.85 3.36 10.93
C MET A 123 4.48 2.30 11.84
N MET A 124 3.89 1.10 11.92
CA MET A 124 4.45 0.00 12.69
C MET A 124 5.71 -0.56 12.03
N ALA A 125 5.75 -0.72 10.70
CA ALA A 125 6.94 -1.15 9.98
C ALA A 125 8.12 -0.18 10.20
N ASN A 126 7.85 1.13 10.13
CA ASN A 126 8.84 2.15 10.48
C ASN A 126 9.38 1.96 11.91
N ARG A 127 8.54 1.54 12.86
CA ARG A 127 8.97 1.27 14.24
C ARG A 127 9.80 0.00 14.34
N LEU A 128 9.38 -1.08 13.70
CA LEU A 128 10.06 -2.39 13.76
C LEU A 128 11.45 -2.35 13.11
N CYS A 129 11.56 -1.68 11.96
CA CYS A 129 12.82 -1.57 11.21
C CYS A 129 13.78 -0.50 11.76
N ARG A 130 13.46 0.15 12.89
CA ARG A 130 14.39 1.07 13.53
C ARG A 130 15.48 0.30 14.28
N PRO A 131 16.74 0.77 14.20
CA PRO A 131 17.82 0.20 15.00
C PRO A 131 17.45 0.21 16.47
N ARG A 132 17.74 -0.87 17.19
CA ARG A 132 17.70 -0.83 18.66
C ARG A 132 18.70 0.22 19.12
N LYS A 133 18.22 1.29 19.76
CA LYS A 133 19.10 2.08 20.62
C LYS A 133 19.63 1.10 21.66
N LYS A 134 20.95 0.94 21.77
CA LYS A 134 21.53 0.29 22.95
C LYS A 134 20.99 1.04 24.15
N GLN A 135 19.98 0.49 24.84
CA GLN A 135 19.78 0.83 26.24
C GLN A 135 21.12 0.46 26.84
N GLY A 136 21.90 1.49 27.22
CA GLY A 136 23.11 1.26 27.97
C GLY A 136 22.76 0.29 29.09
N TYR A 137 23.58 -0.73 29.27
CA TYR A 137 23.55 -1.53 30.48
C TYR A 137 23.78 -0.55 31.64
N GLY A 138 22.70 -0.01 32.17
CA GLY A 138 22.68 0.63 33.47
C GLY A 138 22.65 -0.49 34.48
N ARG A 139 23.81 -1.09 34.73
CA ARG A 139 24.26 -1.76 35.96
C ARG A 139 25.61 -2.41 35.74
#